data_AF-X1I411-F1
#
_entry.id   AF-X1I411-F1
#
_cell.length_a   1.000
_cell.length_b   1.000
_cell.length_c   1.000
_cell.angle_alpha   90.00
_cell.angle_beta   90.00
_cell.angle_gamma   90.00
#
_symmetry.space_group_name_H-M   'P 1'
#
loop_
_entity.id
_entity.type
_entity.pdbx_description
1 polymer ?
#
loop_
_entity_poly.entity_id
_entity_poly.type
_entity_poly.pdbx_seq_one_letter_code
_entity_poly.pdbx_strand_id
1 'polypeptide(L)'
;MKRHLTEHLACLAAGPLADQLAPGEGFEVISGGAAVRWHQTAAPAAEGDRCVWQLAQPGGALTARVVLELDPPRRAATYHVELTNSAAAQAVVEAIYPLVVRFPRLGGPWRTLTAGGGTSENFYPPRAYRPRERLVFGGEVRIESPACGRSSNRHLPLMLAAAGEQADGPGLFCGMEFCGGWSLALRHVC
;
A
#
# COMPACT_ATOMS: atom_id res chain seq x y z
N MET A 1 7.88 -12.67 21.41
CA MET A 1 6.72 -11.82 21.03
C MET A 1 6.73 -11.70 19.52
N LYS A 2 5.67 -12.12 18.80
CA LYS A 2 5.58 -11.89 17.35
C LYS A 2 5.32 -10.40 17.15
N ARG A 3 6.20 -9.70 16.44
CA ARG A 3 5.98 -8.30 16.05
C ARG A 3 5.37 -8.30 14.66
N HIS A 4 4.25 -7.60 14.50
CA HIS A 4 3.67 -7.42 13.18
C HIS A 4 4.40 -6.33 12.43
N LEU A 5 4.45 -6.48 11.12
CA LEU A 5 5.14 -5.52 10.28
C LEU A 5 4.48 -4.13 10.34
N THR A 6 3.15 -4.11 10.36
CA THR A 6 2.38 -2.86 10.43
C THR A 6 2.63 -2.08 11.72
N GLU A 7 3.13 -2.71 12.80
CA GLU A 7 3.54 -1.99 14.01
C GLU A 7 4.66 -0.97 13.74
N HIS A 8 5.54 -1.25 12.78
CA HIS A 8 6.62 -0.32 12.41
C HIS A 8 6.09 0.83 11.54
N LEU A 9 4.96 0.65 10.86
CA LEU A 9 4.28 1.75 10.17
C LEU A 9 3.51 2.65 11.15
N ALA A 10 3.07 2.11 12.29
CA ALA A 10 2.35 2.87 13.30
C ALA A 10 3.17 4.04 13.87
N CYS A 11 4.50 3.92 13.94
CA CYS A 11 5.35 5.01 14.44
C CYS A 11 5.40 6.23 13.53
N LEU A 12 5.00 6.09 12.25
CA LEU A 12 4.93 7.18 11.27
C LEU A 12 3.56 7.86 11.26
N ALA A 13 2.51 7.08 11.55
CA ALA A 13 1.13 7.53 11.51
C ALA A 13 0.86 8.61 12.57
N ALA A 14 -0.12 9.49 12.29
CA ALA A 14 -0.65 10.36 13.34
C ALA A 14 -1.34 9.52 14.41
N GLY A 15 -1.27 9.93 15.69
CA GLY A 15 -1.78 9.15 16.84
C GLY A 15 -3.14 8.47 16.60
N PRO A 16 -4.19 9.20 16.16
CA PRO A 16 -5.50 8.59 15.92
C PRO A 16 -5.52 7.47 14.86
N LEU A 17 -4.61 7.50 13.88
CA LEU A 17 -4.46 6.42 12.89
C LEU A 17 -3.57 5.30 13.42
N ALA A 18 -2.50 5.63 14.13
CA ALA A 18 -1.58 4.66 14.72
C ALA A 18 -2.33 3.71 15.66
N ASP A 19 -3.21 4.25 16.52
CA ASP A 19 -3.99 3.49 17.51
C ASP A 19 -5.03 2.55 16.88
N GLN A 20 -5.38 2.79 15.62
CA GLN A 20 -6.41 2.03 14.89
C GLN A 20 -5.81 1.12 13.83
N LEU A 21 -4.49 1.16 13.61
CA LEU A 21 -3.82 0.32 12.64
C LEU A 21 -3.84 -1.13 13.12
N ALA A 22 -4.43 -2.02 12.34
CA ALA A 22 -4.47 -3.43 12.67
C ALA A 22 -3.08 -4.07 12.54
N PRO A 23 -2.74 -5.01 13.43
CA PRO A 23 -1.58 -5.87 13.24
C PRO A 23 -1.74 -6.71 11.97
N GLY A 24 -0.66 -6.83 11.21
CA GLY A 24 -0.60 -7.66 10.02
C GLY A 24 0.73 -7.54 9.29
N GLU A 25 0.79 -8.21 8.15
CA GLU A 25 2.06 -8.43 7.45
C GLU A 25 2.41 -7.25 6.53
N GLY A 26 1.48 -6.32 6.34
CA GLY A 26 1.69 -5.08 5.60
C GLY A 26 1.73 -5.25 4.08
N PHE A 27 1.57 -6.46 3.57
CA PHE A 27 1.44 -6.77 2.15
C PHE A 27 0.51 -7.96 1.95
N GLU A 28 0.06 -8.18 0.71
CA GLU A 28 -0.78 -9.31 0.35
C GLU A 28 -0.37 -9.86 -1.02
N VAL A 29 -0.36 -11.18 -1.17
CA VAL A 29 -0.10 -11.87 -2.45
C VAL A 29 -1.26 -12.82 -2.69
N ILE A 30 -1.83 -12.79 -3.89
CA ILE A 30 -2.91 -13.68 -4.29
C ILE A 30 -2.32 -14.78 -5.19
N SER A 31 -2.60 -16.04 -4.83
CA SER A 31 -2.16 -17.22 -5.58
C SER A 31 -3.20 -18.33 -5.42
N GLY A 32 -3.64 -18.92 -6.52
CA GLY A 32 -4.69 -19.95 -6.50
C GLY A 32 -6.04 -19.39 -6.04
N GLY A 33 -6.34 -18.13 -6.38
CA GLY A 33 -7.57 -17.44 -5.99
C GLY A 33 -7.66 -17.01 -4.52
N ALA A 34 -6.60 -17.18 -3.72
CA ALA A 34 -6.62 -16.86 -2.29
C ALA A 34 -5.37 -16.07 -1.84
N ALA A 35 -5.53 -15.31 -0.76
CA ALA A 35 -4.42 -14.63 -0.11
C ALA A 35 -3.45 -15.64 0.52
N VAL A 36 -2.17 -15.52 0.16
CA VAL A 36 -1.09 -16.32 0.72
C VAL A 36 -0.94 -15.98 2.19
N ARG A 37 -0.95 -17.01 3.04
CA ARG A 37 -0.61 -16.88 4.46
C ARG A 37 0.89 -16.92 4.62
N TRP A 38 1.41 -16.05 5.49
CA TRP A 38 2.83 -15.92 5.73
C TRP A 38 3.20 -16.31 7.16
N HIS A 39 4.37 -16.93 7.30
CA HIS A 39 4.98 -17.18 8.60
C HIS A 39 6.36 -16.56 8.64
N GLN A 40 6.61 -15.73 9.64
CA GLN A 40 7.92 -15.18 9.89
C GLN A 40 8.93 -16.28 10.25
N THR A 41 10.00 -16.42 9.48
CA THR A 41 10.99 -17.50 9.64
C THR A 41 12.12 -17.13 10.60
N ALA A 42 12.36 -15.85 10.84
CA ALA A 42 13.39 -15.33 11.72
C ALA A 42 12.94 -14.03 12.38
N ALA A 43 13.53 -13.67 13.53
CA ALA A 43 13.32 -12.35 14.14
C ALA A 43 13.68 -11.23 13.13
N PRO A 44 12.97 -10.08 13.14
CA PRO A 44 13.26 -9.02 12.18
C PRO A 44 14.66 -8.46 12.44
N ALA A 45 15.45 -8.30 11.37
CA ALA A 45 16.75 -7.64 11.47
C ALA A 45 16.53 -6.13 11.37
N ALA A 46 17.01 -5.38 12.36
CA ALA A 46 16.93 -3.92 12.37
C ALA A 46 18.33 -3.32 12.38
N GLU A 47 18.56 -2.35 11.49
CA GLU A 47 19.80 -1.60 11.38
C GLU A 47 19.46 -0.11 11.15
N GLY A 48 19.55 0.69 12.21
CA GLY A 48 19.11 2.08 12.18
C GLY A 48 17.63 2.21 11.80
N ASP A 49 17.35 3.00 10.77
CA ASP A 49 16.01 3.23 10.24
C ASP A 49 15.53 2.15 9.25
N ARG A 50 16.30 1.06 9.10
CA ARG A 50 15.96 -0.05 8.21
C ARG A 50 15.53 -1.28 9.00
N CYS A 51 14.43 -1.90 8.59
CA CYS A 51 13.97 -3.18 9.11
C CYS A 51 13.75 -4.19 7.98
N VAL A 52 14.21 -5.43 8.18
CA VAL A 52 14.09 -6.52 7.23
C VAL A 52 13.37 -7.70 7.87
N TRP A 53 12.31 -8.17 7.22
CA TRP A 53 11.59 -9.39 7.59
C TRP A 53 11.81 -10.49 6.57
N GLN A 54 11.87 -11.71 7.07
CA GLN A 54 11.87 -12.93 6.27
C GLN A 54 10.62 -13.74 6.60
N LEU A 55 9.84 -14.06 5.57
CA LEU A 55 8.61 -14.83 5.69
C LEU A 55 8.61 -15.99 4.70
N ALA A 56 7.90 -17.05 5.04
CA ALA A 56 7.65 -18.20 4.17
C ALA A 56 6.17 -18.56 4.17
N GLN A 57 5.69 -19.05 3.03
CA GLN A 57 4.36 -19.66 2.91
C GLN A 57 4.37 -21.03 3.60
N PRO A 58 3.52 -21.27 4.63
CA PRO A 58 3.45 -22.56 5.28
C PRO A 58 3.04 -23.67 4.30
N GLY A 59 3.89 -24.69 4.16
CA GLY A 59 3.67 -25.80 3.23
C GLY A 59 3.70 -25.41 1.74
N GLY A 60 4.12 -24.18 1.42
CA GLY A 60 4.20 -23.67 0.06
C GLY A 60 5.62 -23.41 -0.41
N ALA A 61 5.72 -22.85 -1.62
CA ALA A 61 6.98 -22.65 -2.33
C ALA A 61 7.51 -21.21 -2.26
N LEU A 62 6.69 -20.28 -1.77
CA LEU A 62 7.02 -18.86 -1.77
C LEU A 62 7.71 -18.46 -0.46
N THR A 63 8.78 -17.69 -0.60
CA THR A 63 9.35 -16.88 0.48
C THR A 63 9.22 -15.41 0.12
N ALA A 64 9.16 -14.57 1.15
CA ALA A 64 9.11 -13.13 1.02
C ALA A 64 10.22 -12.51 1.87
N ARG A 65 10.97 -11.59 1.28
CA ARG A 65 11.83 -10.66 2.01
C ARG A 65 11.19 -9.29 1.92
N VAL A 66 10.89 -8.70 3.08
CA VAL A 66 10.29 -7.38 3.15
C VAL A 66 11.29 -6.41 3.75
N VAL A 67 11.48 -5.28 3.09
CA VAL A 67 12.34 -4.19 3.56
C VAL A 67 11.49 -2.97 3.81
N LEU A 68 11.57 -2.43 5.03
CA LEU A 68 11.03 -1.13 5.41
C LEU A 68 12.19 -0.20 5.71
N GLU A 69 12.23 0.94 5.05
CA GLU A 69 13.19 2.01 5.29
C GLU A 69 12.43 3.24 5.77
N LEU A 70 12.64 3.61 7.04
CA LEU A 70 12.01 4.75 7.69
C LEU A 70 12.74 6.05 7.34
N ASP A 71 11.98 7.12 7.21
CA ASP A 71 12.49 8.50 7.18
C ASP A 71 11.75 9.29 8.28
N PRO A 72 12.19 9.19 9.54
CA PRO A 72 11.54 9.86 10.66
C PRO A 72 11.42 11.38 10.50
N PRO A 73 12.44 12.11 9.99
CA PRO A 73 12.32 13.55 9.72
C PRO A 73 11.16 13.91 8.79
N ARG A 74 10.87 13.07 7.78
CA ARG A 74 9.74 13.28 6.85
C ARG A 74 8.46 12.55 7.25
N ARG A 75 8.49 11.79 8.35
CA ARG A 75 7.39 10.89 8.79
C ARG A 75 6.93 9.97 7.65
N ALA A 76 7.89 9.45 6.89
CA ALA A 76 7.65 8.63 5.71
C ALA A 76 8.36 7.29 5.83
N ALA A 77 8.02 6.36 4.95
CA ALA A 77 8.81 5.15 4.75
C ALA A 77 8.66 4.60 3.34
N THR A 78 9.70 3.92 2.89
CA THR A 78 9.71 3.14 1.66
C THR A 78 9.51 1.67 2.01
N TYR A 79 8.64 1.01 1.26
CA TYR A 79 8.26 -0.37 1.50
C TYR A 79 8.52 -1.23 0.25
N HIS A 80 9.30 -2.29 0.40
CA HIS A 80 9.68 -3.17 -0.69
C HIS A 80 9.44 -4.64 -0.33
N VAL A 81 8.85 -5.39 -1.25
CA VAL A 81 8.59 -6.84 -1.12
C VAL A 81 9.28 -7.58 -2.25
N GLU A 82 10.21 -8.46 -1.88
CA GLU A 82 10.86 -9.40 -2.78
C GLU A 82 10.22 -10.78 -2.57
N LEU A 83 9.74 -11.41 -3.66
CA LEU A 83 9.19 -12.75 -3.63
C LEU A 83 10.14 -13.72 -4.33
N THR A 84 10.41 -14.86 -3.70
CA THR A 84 11.24 -15.92 -4.27
C THR A 84 10.46 -17.22 -4.27
N ASN A 85 10.45 -17.92 -5.40
CA ASN A 85 9.97 -19.29 -5.49
C ASN A 85 11.16 -20.24 -5.26
N SER A 86 11.15 -20.98 -4.16
CA SER A 86 12.21 -21.92 -3.80
C SER A 86 11.93 -23.36 -4.24
N ALA A 87 10.76 -23.65 -4.81
CA ALA A 87 10.43 -24.97 -5.31
C ALA A 87 10.91 -25.17 -6.75
N ALA A 88 11.07 -26.44 -7.13
CA ALA A 88 11.33 -26.83 -8.52
C ALA A 88 10.14 -26.56 -9.45
N ALA A 89 8.92 -26.55 -8.91
CA ALA A 89 7.69 -26.28 -9.67
C ALA A 89 7.44 -24.77 -9.80
N GLN A 90 6.74 -24.38 -10.88
CA GLN A 90 6.31 -23.00 -11.09
C GLN A 90 5.26 -22.59 -10.03
N ALA A 91 5.45 -21.40 -9.44
CA ALA A 91 4.43 -20.72 -8.66
C ALA A 91 3.70 -19.68 -9.54
N VAL A 92 2.37 -19.64 -9.45
CA VAL A 92 1.54 -18.65 -10.15
C VAL A 92 1.09 -17.60 -9.16
N VAL A 93 1.45 -16.34 -9.43
CA VAL A 93 1.01 -15.17 -8.65
C VAL A 93 0.00 -14.39 -9.48
N GLU A 94 -1.21 -14.23 -8.94
CA GLU A 94 -2.32 -13.54 -9.60
C GLU A 94 -2.30 -12.04 -9.30
N ALA A 95 -1.90 -11.66 -8.09
CA ALA A 95 -1.76 -10.26 -7.69
C ALA A 95 -0.74 -10.08 -6.56
N ILE A 96 -0.10 -8.90 -6.53
CA ILE A 96 0.78 -8.48 -5.46
C ILE A 96 0.32 -7.09 -5.01
N TYR A 97 -0.01 -6.98 -3.73
CA TYR A 97 -0.29 -5.73 -3.04
C TYR A 97 0.90 -5.46 -2.11
N PRO A 98 1.91 -4.71 -2.58
CA PRO A 98 3.13 -4.53 -1.82
C PRO A 98 2.87 -3.75 -0.52
N LEU A 99 1.83 -2.93 -0.44
CA LEU A 99 1.45 -2.25 0.80
C LEU A 99 -0.05 -2.45 1.08
N VAL A 100 -0.35 -3.01 2.25
CA VAL A 100 -1.72 -3.19 2.77
C VAL A 100 -1.75 -2.73 4.22
N VAL A 101 -2.50 -1.67 4.49
CA VAL A 101 -2.79 -1.16 5.82
C VAL A 101 -4.29 -1.25 6.08
N ARG A 102 -4.67 -1.61 7.31
CA ARG A 102 -6.08 -1.86 7.67
C ARG A 102 -6.44 -1.08 8.94
N PHE A 103 -7.58 -0.42 8.91
CA PHE A 103 -8.10 0.37 10.03
C PHE A 103 -9.51 -0.12 10.40
N PRO A 104 -9.66 -1.29 11.05
CA PRO A 104 -10.95 -1.98 11.21
C PRO A 104 -11.97 -1.19 12.03
N ARG A 105 -11.53 -0.21 12.81
CA ARG A 105 -12.38 0.62 13.67
C ARG A 105 -12.73 1.98 13.05
N LEU A 106 -12.24 2.27 11.83
CA LEU A 106 -12.54 3.50 11.10
C LEU A 106 -13.53 3.22 9.97
N GLY A 107 -14.82 3.40 10.28
CA GLY A 107 -15.93 3.10 9.37
C GLY A 107 -16.19 4.14 8.27
N GLY A 108 -15.59 5.33 8.35
CA GLY A 108 -15.80 6.46 7.42
C GLY A 108 -16.63 7.61 8.02
N PRO A 109 -16.83 8.70 7.26
CA PRO A 109 -16.39 8.87 5.87
C PRO A 109 -14.87 9.04 5.73
N TRP A 110 -14.37 8.84 4.52
CA TRP A 110 -12.98 9.09 4.13
C TRP A 110 -12.93 10.13 3.01
N ARG A 111 -12.09 11.14 3.19
CA ARG A 111 -11.77 12.14 2.17
C ARG A 111 -10.55 11.67 1.40
N THR A 112 -10.73 11.36 0.12
CA THR A 112 -9.66 10.94 -0.79
C THR A 112 -9.24 12.08 -1.69
N LEU A 113 -7.93 12.24 -1.90
CA LEU A 113 -7.33 13.15 -2.87
C LEU A 113 -6.46 12.34 -3.83
N THR A 114 -6.68 12.54 -5.13
CA THR A 114 -5.90 11.94 -6.22
C THR A 114 -5.51 13.03 -7.20
N ALA A 115 -4.62 12.76 -8.15
CA ALA A 115 -4.25 13.72 -9.18
C ALA A 115 -4.39 13.11 -10.58
N GLY A 116 -4.74 13.96 -11.56
CA GLY A 116 -4.72 13.59 -12.97
C GLY A 116 -3.32 13.18 -13.44
N GLY A 117 -3.24 12.18 -14.33
CA GLY A 117 -1.98 11.75 -14.96
C GLY A 117 -1.52 12.69 -16.08
N GLY A 118 -0.51 12.26 -16.85
CA GLY A 118 0.29 13.05 -17.80
C GLY A 118 -0.46 13.94 -18.81
N THR A 119 0.30 14.75 -19.57
CA THR A 119 -0.27 15.68 -20.55
C THR A 119 -0.32 15.04 -21.95
N SER A 120 -1.51 14.99 -22.54
CA SER A 120 -1.68 14.95 -24.01
C SER A 120 -2.36 16.24 -24.50
N GLU A 121 -2.41 17.26 -23.65
CA GLU A 121 -3.15 18.48 -23.86
C GLU A 121 -2.21 19.56 -24.39
N ASN A 122 -2.61 20.22 -25.49
CA ASN A 122 -1.87 21.32 -26.10
C ASN A 122 -2.39 22.70 -25.65
N PHE A 123 -2.84 22.83 -24.39
CA PHE A 123 -3.33 24.10 -23.83
C PHE A 123 -2.95 24.27 -22.36
N TYR A 124 -2.98 25.51 -21.88
CA TYR A 124 -2.58 25.88 -20.51
C TYR A 124 -3.72 26.63 -19.76
N PRO A 125 -3.96 26.35 -18.47
CA PRO A 125 -3.33 25.28 -17.67
C PRO A 125 -3.99 23.92 -17.98
N PRO A 126 -3.19 22.84 -18.15
CA PRO A 126 -3.74 21.53 -18.43
C PRO A 126 -4.63 21.02 -17.28
N ARG A 127 -5.51 20.08 -17.60
CA ARG A 127 -6.26 19.28 -16.62
C ARG A 127 -5.42 18.16 -16.02
N ALA A 128 -4.33 17.79 -16.69
CA ALA A 128 -3.28 16.95 -16.12
C ALA A 128 -2.82 17.51 -14.76
N TYR A 129 -2.47 16.61 -13.84
CA TYR A 129 -2.00 16.94 -12.48
C TYR A 129 -2.99 17.67 -11.58
N ARG A 130 -4.20 18.02 -12.06
CA ARG A 130 -5.20 18.65 -11.21
C ARG A 130 -5.62 17.70 -10.10
N PRO A 131 -5.67 18.16 -8.84
CA PRO A 131 -6.19 17.36 -7.75
C PRO A 131 -7.68 17.08 -7.96
N ARG A 132 -8.10 15.89 -7.57
CA ARG A 132 -9.50 15.46 -7.51
C ARG A 132 -9.78 14.93 -6.14
N GLU A 133 -10.80 15.49 -5.54
CA GLU A 133 -11.21 15.18 -4.19
C GLU A 133 -12.55 14.46 -4.20
N ARG A 134 -12.72 13.50 -3.30
CA ARG A 134 -13.97 12.78 -3.10
C ARG A 134 -14.16 12.40 -1.65
N LEU A 135 -15.37 12.58 -1.13
CA LEU A 135 -15.81 12.03 0.14
C LEU A 135 -16.44 10.64 -0.07
N VAL A 136 -16.07 9.68 0.77
CA VAL A 136 -16.39 8.26 0.62
C VAL A 136 -17.02 7.75 1.92
N PHE A 137 -18.29 7.36 1.88
CA PHE A 137 -19.02 6.83 3.05
C PHE A 137 -18.99 5.30 3.13
N GLY A 138 -18.45 4.63 2.10
CA GLY A 138 -18.45 3.18 1.96
C GLY A 138 -17.95 2.75 0.58
N GLY A 139 -17.73 1.44 0.42
CA GLY A 139 -17.32 0.83 -0.85
C GLY A 139 -15.82 0.97 -1.15
N GLU A 140 -15.50 1.17 -2.43
CA GLU A 140 -14.12 1.21 -2.93
C GLU A 140 -13.88 2.50 -3.73
N VAL A 141 -12.75 3.14 -3.45
CA VAL A 141 -12.13 4.10 -4.36
C VAL A 141 -10.86 3.48 -4.90
N ARG A 142 -10.80 3.30 -6.22
CA ARG A 142 -9.63 2.79 -6.93
C ARG A 142 -9.16 3.77 -7.98
N ILE A 143 -7.85 3.93 -8.07
CA ILE A 143 -7.16 4.50 -9.22
C ILE A 143 -6.18 3.48 -9.77
N GLU A 144 -6.00 3.46 -11.07
CA GLU A 144 -5.16 2.46 -11.74
C GLU A 144 -4.61 2.98 -13.07
N SER A 145 -3.55 2.32 -13.52
CA SER A 145 -3.08 2.40 -14.91
C SER A 145 -4.04 1.71 -15.87
N PRO A 146 -4.14 2.17 -17.13
CA PRO A 146 -4.76 1.38 -18.18
C PRO A 146 -4.03 0.04 -18.38
N ALA A 147 -4.72 -0.95 -18.95
CA ALA A 147 -4.18 -2.29 -19.21
C ALA A 147 -3.02 -2.34 -20.23
N CYS A 148 -2.55 -1.21 -20.75
CA CYS A 148 -1.47 -1.13 -21.74
C CYS A 148 -0.05 -1.15 -21.14
N GLY A 149 0.08 -1.39 -19.83
CA GLY A 149 1.38 -1.57 -19.17
C GLY A 149 2.23 -0.29 -19.07
N ARG A 150 1.60 0.89 -19.16
CA ARG A 150 2.26 2.19 -19.00
C ARG A 150 1.60 2.98 -17.87
N SER A 151 2.35 3.93 -17.31
CA SER A 151 1.81 4.91 -16.38
C SER A 151 0.62 5.67 -17.00
N SER A 152 -0.38 5.94 -16.16
CA SER A 152 -1.68 6.44 -16.61
C SER A 152 -1.61 7.91 -17.03
N ASN A 153 -2.21 8.24 -18.18
CA ASN A 153 -2.57 9.63 -18.49
C ASN A 153 -3.77 10.10 -17.65
N ARG A 154 -4.50 9.18 -17.01
CA ARG A 154 -5.70 9.50 -16.23
C ARG A 154 -5.36 9.80 -14.77
N HIS A 155 -4.41 9.09 -14.19
CA HIS A 155 -4.08 9.17 -12.76
C HIS A 155 -2.56 9.18 -12.52
N LEU A 156 -2.09 9.98 -11.58
CA LEU A 156 -0.77 9.72 -10.99
C LEU A 156 -0.87 8.53 -10.03
N PRO A 157 0.22 7.75 -9.85
CA PRO A 157 0.28 6.62 -8.91
C PRO A 157 0.40 7.11 -7.46
N LEU A 158 -0.53 7.97 -7.04
CA LEU A 158 -0.60 8.54 -5.70
C LEU A 158 -2.04 8.72 -5.24
N MET A 159 -2.26 8.48 -3.94
CA MET A 159 -3.52 8.71 -3.26
C MET A 159 -3.24 9.22 -1.84
N LEU A 160 -3.95 10.27 -1.44
CA LEU A 160 -4.09 10.64 -0.04
C LEU A 160 -5.48 10.26 0.43
N ALA A 161 -5.59 9.69 1.63
CA ALA A 161 -6.84 9.35 2.27
C ALA A 161 -6.82 9.86 3.72
N ALA A 162 -7.75 10.76 4.05
CA ALA A 162 -7.94 11.30 5.38
C ALA A 162 -9.24 10.78 6.00
N ALA A 163 -9.21 10.43 7.28
CA ALA A 163 -10.39 10.00 8.01
C ALA A 163 -11.26 11.20 8.37
N GLY A 164 -12.57 11.07 8.17
CA GLY A 164 -13.57 12.11 8.37
C GLY A 164 -13.79 13.00 7.15
N GLU A 165 -14.61 14.03 7.34
CA GLU A 165 -15.00 14.98 6.29
C GLU A 165 -14.06 16.19 6.19
N GLN A 166 -13.34 16.47 7.28
CA GLN A 166 -12.49 17.66 7.43
C GLN A 166 -11.20 17.53 6.64
N ALA A 167 -10.70 18.66 6.13
CA ALA A 167 -9.50 18.70 5.29
C ALA A 167 -8.19 18.45 6.06
N ASP A 168 -8.18 18.70 7.36
CA ASP A 168 -7.06 18.57 8.29
C ASP A 168 -7.12 17.27 9.12
N GLY A 169 -8.05 16.37 8.79
CA GLY A 169 -8.18 15.08 9.44
C GLY A 169 -6.90 14.23 9.30
N PRO A 170 -6.65 13.31 10.25
CA PRO A 170 -5.51 12.42 10.17
C PRO A 170 -5.65 11.54 8.93
N GLY A 171 -4.59 11.46 8.14
CA GLY A 171 -4.60 10.75 6.87
C GLY A 171 -3.28 10.08 6.54
N LEU A 172 -3.29 9.38 5.43
CA LEU A 172 -2.15 8.68 4.87
C LEU A 172 -1.96 9.13 3.44
N PHE A 173 -0.70 9.26 3.05
CA PHE A 173 -0.29 9.39 1.66
C PHE A 173 0.34 8.07 1.24
N CYS A 174 -0.05 7.56 0.06
CA CYS A 174 0.60 6.44 -0.59
C CYS A 174 0.95 6.85 -2.02
N GLY A 175 2.22 6.66 -2.38
CA GLY A 175 2.73 6.82 -3.73
C GLY A 175 3.45 5.54 -4.16
N MET A 176 3.45 5.26 -5.46
CA MET A 176 4.15 4.10 -6.01
C MET A 176 5.19 4.55 -7.04
N GLU A 177 6.44 4.13 -6.82
CA GLU A 177 7.57 4.35 -7.73
C GLU A 177 7.57 3.30 -8.84
N PHE A 178 6.57 3.34 -9.72
CA PHE A 178 6.41 2.35 -10.79
C PHE A 178 5.81 2.97 -12.06
N CYS A 179 6.30 2.53 -13.22
CA CYS A 179 5.88 3.04 -14.53
C CYS A 179 5.04 2.04 -15.36
N GLY A 180 4.85 0.82 -14.87
CA GLY A 180 4.07 -0.23 -15.53
C GLY A 180 2.59 -0.23 -15.13
N GLY A 181 2.00 -1.44 -15.08
CA GLY A 181 0.64 -1.65 -14.58
C GLY A 181 0.54 -1.54 -13.06
N TRP A 182 -0.34 -0.69 -12.53
CA TRP A 182 -0.51 -0.47 -11.09
C TRP A 182 -1.97 -0.16 -10.72
N SER A 183 -2.31 -0.38 -9.45
CA SER A 183 -3.54 0.12 -8.85
C SER A 183 -3.30 0.53 -7.39
N LEU A 184 -4.04 1.54 -6.93
CA LEU A 184 -4.13 1.95 -5.54
C LEU A 184 -5.62 1.99 -5.16
N ALA A 185 -5.97 1.43 -4.00
CA ALA A 185 -7.35 1.37 -3.57
C ALA A 185 -7.51 1.65 -2.08
N LEU A 186 -8.56 2.43 -1.77
CA LEU A 186 -9.17 2.51 -0.44
C LEU A 186 -10.43 1.65 -0.47
N ARG A 187 -10.55 0.70 0.45
CA ARG A 187 -11.64 -0.27 0.52
C ARG A 187 -12.24 -0.31 1.92
N HIS A 188 -13.57 -0.23 2.00
CA HIS A 188 -14.30 -0.60 3.21
C HIS A 188 -14.50 -2.11 3.19
N VAL A 189 -14.02 -2.78 4.23
CA VAL A 189 -14.21 -4.22 4.44
C VAL A 189 -15.23 -4.35 5.57
N CYS A 190 -16.42 -4.83 5.23
CA CYS A 190 -17.49 -5.12 6.20
C CYS A 190 -17.24 -6.45 6.92
#